data_AF-A0A4Z0YWC6-F1
#
_entry.id   AF-A0A4Z0YWC6-F1
#
_cell.length_a   1.000
_cell.length_b   1.000
_cell.length_c   1.000
_cell.angle_alpha   90.00
_cell.angle_beta   90.00
_cell.angle_gamma   90.00
#
_symmetry.space_group_name_H-M   'P 1'
#
loop_
_entity.id
_entity.type
_entity.pdbx_description
1 polymer ?
#
loop_
_entity_poly.entity_id
_entity_poly.type
_entity_poly.pdbx_seq_one_letter_code
_entity_poly.pdbx_strand_id
1 'polypeptide(L)'
;MATILENPQVRLSNLIAAIDGLEEAFATEFSQWDKLNLSTPAHLFQVSYAKVIRILQLVTEEEWKQDADPELKPDLRDIFKRGVNLLSKSFEYVKKADVSLDSIHKLLLSDVRRLCERRDITGRNGLGVHVIRMFNRLYDIWPPAREAWTAGGSDLKPDAEFDRIFDEFYDLDNQSRKMQGDYESYARISWDLLQDACRALHIPESQTSPGDDFFHNNTRPTYVDYPCNSKEFVYGKGDRPGILSVKSRLGAPLNIDQQKNIKNATKKRGATLLPQVSKKARTEWGYGMTQANAVADIEDSLRDIQVLSLGDIHTARPDAEKLVTPTCENRKEILILYKDDLYHIIEDIYTQKFKMPLNEAMFPLTPDKRDVWIQLAENEIVAARGLINFNNGAASSAAETKKLRLAAYRLKLSRALYMLGLLSGESVASPAEIKNALLERLDDWILYEQAWNAGDHYILARVHLSKETFDIVQQHIKARDINIVRWGEMKGELEKSPPPDYYARSDIEESRRRSDVSPILTEEQIKTAKILLDNVLSPKLPSSSDYVLDVREERRRRDWFQKKALARLTGDPMPKWTHKKVVDPFTAGGPPDWQTLPRKTRWERLKYMWVMTFWRLYQLKELEL
;
A
#
# COMPACT_ATOMS: atom_id res chain seq x y z
N MET A 1 -46.90 -28.25 12.51
CA MET A 1 -46.73 -29.08 11.31
C MET A 1 -45.30 -29.58 11.31
N ALA A 2 -45.08 -30.87 11.56
CA ALA A 2 -43.75 -31.47 11.53
C ALA A 2 -43.29 -31.53 10.07
N THR A 3 -42.23 -30.80 9.74
CA THR A 3 -41.49 -30.98 8.49
C THR A 3 -41.03 -32.43 8.45
N ILE A 4 -41.55 -33.21 7.52
CA ILE A 4 -41.06 -34.56 7.25
C ILE A 4 -39.60 -34.39 6.83
N LEU A 5 -38.67 -34.74 7.70
CA LEU A 5 -37.24 -34.75 7.39
C LEU A 5 -37.02 -35.86 6.35
N GLU A 6 -36.66 -35.48 5.12
CA GLU A 6 -36.29 -36.42 4.07
C GLU A 6 -35.20 -37.37 4.57
N ASN A 7 -35.29 -38.67 4.27
CA ASN A 7 -34.27 -39.65 4.67
C ASN A 7 -32.88 -39.30 4.06
N PRO A 8 -31.75 -39.53 4.78
CA PRO A 8 -30.38 -39.31 4.27
C PRO A 8 -30.13 -39.84 2.85
N GLN A 9 -30.64 -41.01 2.50
CA GLN A 9 -30.48 -41.62 1.17
C GLN A 9 -31.16 -40.81 0.06
N VAL A 10 -32.34 -40.25 0.36
CA VAL A 10 -33.09 -39.40 -0.58
C VAL A 10 -32.36 -38.08 -0.78
N ARG A 11 -31.85 -37.49 0.32
CA ARG A 11 -31.05 -36.26 0.26
C ARG A 11 -29.77 -36.46 -0.56
N LEU A 12 -29.07 -37.59 -0.36
CA LEU A 12 -27.91 -37.97 -1.16
C LEU A 12 -28.25 -38.11 -2.65
N SER A 13 -29.34 -38.83 -2.97
CA SER A 13 -29.80 -39.01 -4.36
C SER A 13 -30.12 -37.67 -5.04
N ASN A 14 -30.74 -36.74 -4.31
CA ASN A 14 -31.01 -35.39 -4.78
C ASN A 14 -29.72 -34.60 -5.07
N LEU A 15 -28.69 -34.74 -4.23
CA LEU A 15 -27.38 -34.11 -4.43
C LEU A 15 -26.65 -34.69 -5.64
N ILE A 16 -26.70 -36.01 -5.85
CA ILE A 16 -26.13 -36.68 -7.02
C ILE A 16 -26.77 -36.15 -8.30
N ALA A 17 -28.10 -36.21 -8.40
CA ALA A 17 -28.83 -35.71 -9.56
C ALA A 17 -28.56 -34.22 -9.83
N ALA A 18 -28.41 -33.41 -8.77
CA ALA A 18 -28.09 -32.00 -8.89
C ALA A 18 -26.66 -31.76 -9.44
N ILE A 19 -25.66 -32.56 -9.03
CA ILE A 19 -24.32 -32.49 -9.62
C ILE A 19 -24.31 -33.01 -11.05
N ASP A 20 -25.00 -34.11 -11.36
CA ASP A 20 -25.05 -34.67 -12.71
C ASP A 20 -25.58 -33.63 -13.71
N GLY A 21 -26.68 -32.96 -13.36
CA GLY A 21 -27.24 -31.88 -14.19
C GLY A 21 -26.31 -30.67 -14.32
N LEU A 22 -25.47 -30.38 -13.33
CA LEU A 22 -24.46 -29.33 -13.46
C LEU A 22 -23.32 -29.77 -14.38
N GLU A 23 -22.83 -30.99 -14.25
CA GLU A 23 -21.80 -31.52 -15.15
C GLU A 23 -22.23 -31.49 -16.61
N GLU A 24 -23.50 -31.80 -16.89
CA GLU A 24 -24.09 -31.64 -18.23
C GLU A 24 -24.11 -30.17 -18.69
N ALA A 25 -24.54 -29.25 -17.82
CA ALA A 25 -24.55 -27.82 -18.14
C ALA A 25 -23.14 -27.29 -18.47
N PHE A 26 -22.12 -27.73 -17.73
CA PHE A 26 -20.71 -27.39 -18.00
C PHE A 26 -20.18 -28.08 -19.27
N ALA A 27 -20.58 -29.32 -19.55
CA ALA A 27 -20.17 -30.05 -20.75
C ALA A 27 -20.75 -29.46 -22.04
N THR A 28 -21.94 -28.86 -21.96
CA THR A 28 -22.63 -28.19 -23.07
C THR A 28 -22.29 -26.70 -23.18
N GLU A 29 -21.33 -26.20 -22.39
CA GLU A 29 -20.96 -24.78 -22.30
C GLU A 29 -22.19 -23.86 -22.14
N PHE A 30 -23.20 -24.32 -21.38
CA PHE A 30 -24.44 -23.60 -21.09
C PHE A 30 -25.29 -23.29 -22.34
N SER A 31 -25.20 -24.11 -23.39
CA SER A 31 -25.97 -23.92 -24.63
C SER A 31 -27.49 -24.08 -24.47
N GLN A 32 -27.97 -24.64 -23.36
CA GLN A 32 -29.39 -24.90 -23.09
C GLN A 32 -30.10 -23.75 -22.35
N TRP A 33 -29.51 -22.56 -22.32
CA TRP A 33 -30.01 -21.41 -21.57
C TRP A 33 -31.42 -20.94 -22.00
N ASP A 34 -31.72 -21.07 -23.29
CA ASP A 34 -33.00 -20.70 -23.90
C ASP A 34 -34.15 -21.58 -23.39
N LYS A 35 -33.92 -22.89 -23.25
CA LYS A 35 -34.88 -23.85 -22.70
C LYS A 35 -35.25 -23.57 -21.24
N LEU A 36 -34.39 -22.84 -20.52
CA LEU A 36 -34.56 -22.49 -19.12
C LEU A 36 -35.08 -21.06 -18.92
N ASN A 37 -35.52 -20.37 -19.98
CA ASN A 37 -36.01 -19.00 -19.95
C ASN A 37 -35.02 -18.00 -19.33
N LEU A 38 -33.72 -18.23 -19.50
CA LEU A 38 -32.68 -17.30 -19.07
C LEU A 38 -32.33 -16.33 -20.20
N SER A 39 -31.73 -15.19 -19.87
CA SER A 39 -31.48 -14.13 -20.87
C SER A 39 -30.26 -14.41 -21.76
N THR A 40 -29.24 -15.07 -21.22
CA THR A 40 -27.98 -15.37 -21.93
C THR A 40 -27.33 -16.64 -21.37
N PRO A 41 -26.37 -17.26 -22.11
CA PRO A 41 -25.54 -18.34 -21.58
C PRO A 41 -24.83 -17.95 -20.27
N ALA A 42 -24.40 -16.68 -20.16
CA ALA A 42 -23.78 -16.15 -18.95
C ALA A 42 -24.72 -16.28 -17.74
N HIS A 43 -26.01 -15.94 -17.87
CA HIS A 43 -26.97 -16.11 -16.78
C HIS A 43 -27.13 -17.58 -16.36
N LEU A 44 -27.14 -18.51 -17.31
CA LEU A 44 -27.14 -19.94 -16.97
C LEU A 44 -25.85 -20.34 -16.22
N PHE A 45 -24.70 -19.87 -16.69
CA PHE A 45 -23.43 -20.07 -15.97
C PHE A 45 -23.49 -19.54 -14.54
N GLN A 46 -23.98 -18.32 -14.31
CA GLN A 46 -24.06 -17.73 -12.97
C GLN A 46 -24.99 -18.54 -12.05
N VAL A 47 -26.17 -18.93 -12.53
CA VAL A 47 -27.10 -19.77 -11.76
C VAL A 47 -26.48 -21.14 -11.45
N SER A 48 -25.79 -21.76 -12.43
CA SER A 48 -25.06 -23.00 -12.23
C SER A 48 -23.95 -22.85 -11.19
N TYR A 49 -23.18 -21.76 -11.24
CA TYR A 49 -22.12 -21.45 -10.28
C TYR A 49 -22.65 -21.28 -8.85
N ALA A 50 -23.73 -20.50 -8.69
CA ALA A 50 -24.44 -20.34 -7.42
C ALA A 50 -24.94 -21.69 -6.87
N LYS A 51 -25.41 -22.58 -7.75
CA LYS A 51 -25.89 -23.92 -7.40
C LYS A 51 -24.75 -24.85 -6.98
N VAL A 52 -23.58 -24.80 -7.64
CA VAL A 52 -22.38 -25.53 -7.21
C VAL A 52 -22.01 -25.14 -5.77
N ILE A 53 -21.95 -23.84 -5.46
CA ILE A 53 -21.66 -23.35 -4.10
C ILE A 53 -22.67 -23.90 -3.10
N ARG A 54 -23.97 -23.87 -3.43
CA ARG A 54 -25.02 -24.39 -2.56
C ARG A 54 -24.90 -25.90 -2.33
N ILE A 55 -24.64 -26.69 -3.38
CA ILE A 55 -24.45 -28.14 -3.25
C ILE A 55 -23.26 -28.45 -2.35
N LEU A 56 -22.12 -27.80 -2.57
CA LEU A 56 -20.95 -27.96 -1.71
C LEU A 56 -21.27 -27.64 -0.25
N GLN A 57 -22.18 -26.69 0.00
CA GLN A 57 -22.58 -26.31 1.36
C GLN A 57 -23.44 -27.40 1.97
N LEU A 58 -24.44 -27.88 1.21
CA LEU A 58 -25.33 -28.96 1.63
C LEU A 58 -24.57 -30.25 1.91
N VAL A 59 -23.57 -30.60 1.10
CA VAL A 59 -22.72 -31.78 1.32
C VAL A 59 -21.98 -31.67 2.65
N THR A 60 -21.36 -30.52 2.94
CA THR A 60 -20.70 -30.29 4.22
C THR A 60 -21.71 -30.35 5.36
N GLU A 61 -22.87 -29.67 5.26
CA GLU A 61 -23.92 -29.67 6.28
C GLU A 61 -24.47 -31.07 6.57
N GLU A 62 -24.56 -31.94 5.55
CA GLU A 62 -25.03 -33.31 5.69
C GLU A 62 -24.14 -34.15 6.63
N GLU A 63 -22.82 -33.94 6.62
CA GLU A 63 -21.89 -34.61 7.53
C GLU A 63 -22.11 -34.23 9.01
N TRP A 64 -22.76 -33.09 9.28
CA TRP A 64 -22.99 -32.57 10.64
C TRP A 64 -24.42 -32.80 11.16
N LYS A 65 -25.29 -33.44 10.39
CA LYS A 65 -26.67 -33.74 10.82
C LYS A 65 -26.71 -34.85 11.87
N GLN A 66 -27.74 -34.83 12.71
CA GLN A 66 -27.95 -35.84 13.76
C GLN A 66 -28.25 -37.24 13.19
N ASP A 67 -28.87 -37.30 12.02
CA ASP A 67 -29.20 -38.53 11.29
C ASP A 67 -28.14 -38.89 10.22
N ALA A 68 -26.93 -38.34 10.32
CA ALA A 68 -25.86 -38.62 9.37
C ALA A 68 -25.48 -40.11 9.41
N ASP A 69 -25.55 -40.76 8.25
CA ASP A 69 -25.19 -42.17 8.08
C ASP A 69 -23.70 -42.29 7.67
N PRO A 70 -22.84 -42.93 8.50
CA PRO A 70 -21.44 -43.15 8.18
C PRO A 70 -21.20 -43.90 6.86
N GLU A 71 -22.14 -44.76 6.43
CA GLU A 71 -22.02 -45.54 5.20
C GLU A 71 -22.08 -44.67 3.95
N LEU A 72 -22.74 -43.50 4.01
CA LEU A 72 -22.91 -42.56 2.89
C LEU A 72 -21.74 -41.58 2.72
N LYS A 73 -20.78 -41.60 3.66
CA LYS A 73 -19.63 -40.70 3.67
C LYS A 73 -18.74 -40.79 2.41
N PRO A 74 -18.47 -41.98 1.83
CA PRO A 74 -17.73 -42.08 0.57
C PRO A 74 -18.43 -41.35 -0.59
N ASP A 75 -19.75 -41.48 -0.69
CA ASP A 75 -20.53 -40.84 -1.76
C ASP A 75 -20.59 -39.32 -1.59
N LEU A 76 -20.78 -38.83 -0.35
CA LEU A 76 -20.71 -37.40 -0.04
C LEU A 76 -19.34 -36.80 -0.40
N ARG A 77 -18.25 -37.53 -0.14
CA ARG A 77 -16.89 -37.11 -0.53
C ARG A 77 -16.70 -37.07 -2.04
N ASP A 78 -17.28 -38.02 -2.76
CA ASP A 78 -17.25 -38.02 -4.23
C ASP A 78 -17.98 -36.81 -4.81
N ILE A 79 -19.21 -36.54 -4.34
CA ILE A 79 -20.00 -35.36 -4.71
C ILE A 79 -19.22 -34.08 -4.40
N PHE A 80 -18.60 -33.98 -3.22
CA PHE A 80 -17.78 -32.83 -2.86
C PHE A 80 -16.64 -32.61 -3.88
N LYS A 81 -15.90 -33.68 -4.21
CA LYS A 81 -14.79 -33.62 -5.17
C LYS A 81 -15.26 -33.21 -6.56
N ARG A 82 -16.40 -33.74 -7.01
CA ARG A 82 -17.04 -33.36 -8.28
C ARG A 82 -17.43 -31.88 -8.28
N GLY A 83 -18.02 -31.38 -7.19
CA GLY A 83 -18.34 -29.96 -7.01
C GLY A 83 -17.10 -29.05 -7.07
N VAL A 84 -15.99 -29.43 -6.43
CA VAL A 84 -14.71 -28.68 -6.52
C VAL A 84 -14.14 -28.69 -7.95
N ASN A 85 -14.30 -29.79 -8.68
CA ASN A 85 -13.93 -29.84 -10.11
C ASN A 85 -14.79 -28.88 -10.95
N LEU A 86 -16.09 -28.79 -10.67
CA LEU A 86 -16.98 -27.82 -11.33
C LEU A 86 -16.58 -26.36 -11.03
N LEU A 87 -16.13 -26.06 -9.81
CA LEU A 87 -15.54 -24.75 -9.50
C LEU A 87 -14.31 -24.48 -10.37
N SER A 88 -13.43 -25.46 -10.54
CA SER A 88 -12.26 -25.34 -11.42
C SER A 88 -12.66 -25.09 -12.89
N LYS A 89 -13.67 -25.81 -13.39
CA LYS A 89 -14.25 -25.55 -14.72
C LYS A 89 -14.89 -24.17 -14.84
N SER A 90 -15.50 -23.67 -13.77
CA SER A 90 -16.08 -22.32 -13.71
C SER A 90 -15.02 -21.26 -13.93
N PHE A 91 -13.85 -21.42 -13.30
CA PHE A 91 -12.73 -20.52 -13.52
C PHE A 91 -12.25 -20.54 -14.98
N GLU A 92 -12.12 -21.71 -15.59
CA GLU A 92 -11.75 -21.82 -17.01
C GLU A 92 -12.79 -21.21 -17.94
N TYR A 93 -14.08 -21.31 -17.62
CA TYR A 93 -15.15 -20.64 -18.37
C TYR A 93 -15.01 -19.12 -18.31
N VAL A 94 -14.84 -18.56 -17.10
CA VAL A 94 -14.67 -17.11 -16.90
C VAL A 94 -13.42 -16.58 -17.61
N LYS A 95 -12.35 -17.37 -17.65
CA LYS A 95 -11.13 -17.04 -18.40
C LYS A 95 -11.39 -16.87 -19.89
N LYS A 96 -12.29 -17.66 -20.48
CA LYS A 96 -12.64 -17.59 -21.91
C LYS A 96 -13.69 -16.52 -22.23
N ALA A 97 -14.63 -16.27 -21.31
CA ALA A 97 -15.84 -15.49 -21.57
C ALA A 97 -15.63 -13.96 -21.56
N ASP A 98 -14.64 -13.46 -20.82
CA ASP A 98 -14.24 -12.03 -20.75
C ASP A 98 -15.44 -11.05 -20.67
N VAL A 99 -15.61 -10.15 -21.63
CA VAL A 99 -16.66 -9.10 -21.68
C VAL A 99 -18.10 -9.65 -21.68
N SER A 100 -18.32 -10.91 -22.09
CA SER A 100 -19.67 -11.49 -22.10
C SER A 100 -20.29 -11.70 -20.71
N LEU A 101 -19.50 -11.47 -19.65
CA LEU A 101 -19.92 -11.60 -18.25
C LEU A 101 -20.36 -10.28 -17.60
N ASP A 102 -20.23 -9.13 -18.27
CA ASP A 102 -20.51 -7.81 -17.69
C ASP A 102 -21.91 -7.74 -17.04
N SER A 103 -22.92 -8.31 -17.72
CA SER A 103 -24.31 -8.30 -17.23
C SER A 103 -24.52 -9.11 -15.94
N ILE A 104 -23.64 -10.07 -15.64
CA ILE A 104 -23.74 -10.96 -14.49
C ILE A 104 -22.61 -10.79 -13.48
N HIS A 105 -21.69 -9.84 -13.72
CA HIS A 105 -20.51 -9.62 -12.90
C HIS A 105 -20.86 -9.40 -11.42
N LYS A 106 -21.87 -8.56 -11.12
CA LYS A 106 -22.40 -8.36 -9.74
C LYS A 106 -22.70 -9.67 -9.05
N LEU A 107 -23.45 -10.52 -9.77
CA LEU A 107 -24.04 -11.73 -9.24
C LEU A 107 -22.94 -12.75 -8.99
N LEU A 108 -22.00 -12.90 -9.92
CA LEU A 108 -20.81 -13.73 -9.74
C LEU A 108 -19.95 -13.27 -8.55
N LEU A 109 -19.70 -11.96 -8.43
CA LEU A 109 -18.93 -11.42 -7.31
C LEU A 109 -19.63 -11.68 -5.97
N SER A 110 -20.96 -11.51 -5.93
CA SER A 110 -21.78 -11.85 -4.76
C SER A 110 -21.70 -13.34 -4.42
N ASP A 111 -21.76 -14.22 -5.41
CA ASP A 111 -21.63 -15.67 -5.23
C ASP A 111 -20.25 -16.07 -4.69
N VAL A 112 -19.17 -15.47 -5.21
CA VAL A 112 -17.80 -15.72 -4.71
C VAL A 112 -17.64 -15.26 -3.26
N ARG A 113 -18.26 -14.13 -2.88
CA ARG A 113 -18.29 -13.66 -1.48
C ARG A 113 -19.02 -14.64 -0.57
N ARG A 114 -20.21 -15.08 -0.98
CA ARG A 114 -20.97 -16.10 -0.24
C ARG A 114 -20.18 -17.40 -0.08
N LEU A 115 -19.39 -17.79 -1.09
CA LEU A 115 -18.45 -18.91 -0.95
C LEU A 115 -17.38 -18.60 0.11
N CYS A 116 -16.77 -17.41 0.08
CA CYS A 116 -15.75 -16.95 1.03
C CYS A 116 -16.23 -16.89 2.49
N GLU A 117 -17.51 -16.64 2.73
CA GLU A 117 -18.11 -16.58 4.07
C GLU A 117 -18.31 -17.96 4.71
N ARG A 118 -18.08 -19.05 3.96
CA ARG A 118 -18.24 -20.39 4.49
C ARG A 118 -17.15 -20.76 5.48
N ARG A 119 -17.56 -21.41 6.57
CA ARG A 119 -16.69 -21.83 7.67
C ARG A 119 -15.81 -23.03 7.34
N ASP A 120 -16.13 -23.77 6.28
CA ASP A 120 -15.45 -25.00 5.89
C ASP A 120 -14.35 -24.79 4.84
N ILE A 121 -14.01 -23.54 4.48
CA ILE A 121 -12.88 -23.27 3.59
C ILE A 121 -11.56 -23.64 4.28
N THR A 122 -10.77 -24.50 3.63
CA THR A 122 -9.43 -24.85 4.09
C THR A 122 -8.44 -24.84 2.92
N GLY A 123 -7.15 -24.73 3.20
CA GLY A 123 -6.12 -24.83 2.16
C GLY A 123 -6.07 -26.19 1.45
N ARG A 124 -6.73 -27.23 1.99
CA ARG A 124 -6.66 -28.62 1.51
C ARG A 124 -7.85 -29.06 0.67
N ASN A 125 -8.99 -28.37 0.74
CA ASN A 125 -10.22 -28.79 0.05
C ASN A 125 -10.45 -28.07 -1.29
N GLY A 126 -9.49 -27.27 -1.76
CA GLY A 126 -9.54 -26.57 -3.05
C GLY A 126 -10.45 -25.34 -3.09
N LEU A 127 -11.34 -25.14 -2.11
CA LEU A 127 -12.26 -24.00 -2.07
C LEU A 127 -11.52 -22.67 -1.95
N GLY A 128 -10.52 -22.58 -1.06
CA GLY A 128 -9.75 -21.35 -0.87
C GLY A 128 -8.95 -20.94 -2.12
N VAL A 129 -8.38 -21.92 -2.83
CA VAL A 129 -7.67 -21.68 -4.10
C VAL A 129 -8.63 -21.14 -5.16
N HIS A 130 -9.84 -21.71 -5.24
CA HIS A 130 -10.86 -21.24 -6.17
C HIS A 130 -11.32 -19.81 -5.86
N VAL A 131 -11.61 -19.51 -4.59
CA VAL A 131 -12.02 -18.15 -4.15
C VAL A 131 -10.99 -17.11 -4.58
N ILE A 132 -9.71 -17.33 -4.29
CA ILE A 132 -8.63 -16.40 -4.67
C ILE A 132 -8.57 -16.22 -6.20
N ARG A 133 -8.58 -17.31 -6.96
CA ARG A 133 -8.50 -17.27 -8.43
C ARG A 133 -9.69 -16.55 -9.04
N MET A 134 -10.89 -16.86 -8.59
CA MET A 134 -12.11 -16.28 -9.14
C MET A 134 -12.23 -14.79 -8.75
N PHE A 135 -11.88 -14.41 -7.52
CA PHE A 135 -11.83 -12.99 -7.15
C PHE A 135 -10.87 -12.20 -8.05
N ASN A 136 -9.62 -12.66 -8.18
CA ASN A 136 -8.64 -11.97 -9.03
C ASN A 136 -9.14 -11.82 -10.47
N ARG A 137 -9.71 -12.89 -11.03
CA ARG A 137 -10.23 -12.85 -12.40
C ARG A 137 -11.41 -11.88 -12.54
N LEU A 138 -12.35 -11.87 -11.60
CA LEU A 138 -13.47 -10.92 -11.61
C LEU A 138 -12.98 -9.47 -11.45
N TYR A 139 -11.91 -9.24 -10.71
CA TYR A 139 -11.26 -7.93 -10.65
C TYR A 139 -10.64 -7.51 -11.98
N ASP A 140 -10.03 -8.45 -12.73
CA ASP A 140 -9.46 -8.16 -14.06
C ASP A 140 -10.52 -7.79 -15.09
N ILE A 141 -11.71 -8.38 -15.01
CA ILE A 141 -12.83 -8.15 -15.95
C ILE A 141 -13.90 -7.21 -15.38
N TRP A 142 -13.55 -6.36 -14.42
CA TRP A 142 -14.50 -5.46 -13.80
C TRP A 142 -15.07 -4.48 -14.84
N PRO A 143 -16.41 -4.27 -14.90
CA PRO A 143 -17.01 -3.35 -15.86
C PRO A 143 -16.43 -1.93 -15.73
N PRO A 144 -16.26 -1.17 -16.82
CA PRO A 144 -15.71 0.18 -16.75
C PRO A 144 -16.47 1.06 -15.74
N ALA A 145 -15.75 1.78 -14.87
CA ALA A 145 -16.37 2.59 -13.81
C ALA A 145 -17.39 3.63 -14.33
N ARG A 146 -17.27 4.05 -15.61
CA ARG A 146 -18.24 4.90 -16.31
C ARG A 146 -19.65 4.30 -16.32
N GLU A 147 -19.79 2.98 -16.29
CA GLU A 147 -21.09 2.30 -16.34
C GLU A 147 -21.92 2.48 -15.07
N ALA A 148 -21.31 2.84 -13.94
CA ALA A 148 -22.02 3.20 -12.71
C ALA A 148 -22.80 4.51 -12.85
N TRP A 149 -22.48 5.32 -13.87
CA TRP A 149 -23.02 6.66 -14.07
C TRP A 149 -24.21 6.67 -15.04
N THR A 150 -25.11 7.62 -14.82
CA THR A 150 -26.12 8.01 -15.81
C THR A 150 -25.44 8.49 -17.10
N ALA A 151 -26.14 8.44 -18.25
CA ALA A 151 -25.58 8.82 -19.54
C ALA A 151 -24.98 10.24 -19.57
N GLY A 152 -25.57 11.17 -18.80
CA GLY A 152 -25.07 12.54 -18.64
C GLY A 152 -23.95 12.71 -17.60
N GLY A 153 -23.61 11.68 -16.82
CA GLY A 153 -22.56 11.73 -15.78
C GLY A 153 -22.82 12.67 -14.60
N SER A 154 -24.03 13.23 -14.53
CA SER A 154 -24.44 14.11 -13.44
C SER A 154 -24.63 13.35 -12.14
N ASP A 155 -25.20 12.14 -12.22
CA ASP A 155 -25.52 11.26 -11.09
C ASP A 155 -25.21 9.78 -11.38
N LEU A 156 -25.22 8.97 -10.33
CA LEU A 156 -25.10 7.51 -10.37
C LEU A 156 -26.45 6.85 -10.73
N LYS A 157 -26.40 5.66 -11.34
CA LYS A 157 -27.61 4.89 -11.66
C LYS A 157 -28.37 4.48 -10.39
N PRO A 158 -29.70 4.30 -10.47
CA PRO A 158 -30.48 3.83 -9.34
C PRO A 158 -30.09 2.43 -8.89
N ASP A 159 -29.86 2.25 -7.59
CA ASP A 159 -29.60 0.95 -6.97
C ASP A 159 -30.19 0.95 -5.54
N ALA A 160 -31.10 0.00 -5.26
CA ALA A 160 -31.81 -0.07 -3.98
C ALA A 160 -30.94 -0.59 -2.83
N GLU A 161 -29.92 -1.40 -3.13
CA GLU A 161 -28.95 -1.88 -2.15
C GLU A 161 -28.09 -0.70 -1.68
N PHE A 162 -27.63 0.15 -2.60
CA PHE A 162 -26.93 1.40 -2.27
C PHE A 162 -27.77 2.32 -1.38
N ASP A 163 -29.06 2.52 -1.70
CA ASP A 163 -29.92 3.41 -0.92
C ASP A 163 -30.06 2.90 0.53
N ARG A 164 -30.23 1.58 0.73
CA ARG A 164 -30.25 0.95 2.06
C ARG A 164 -28.92 1.12 2.82
N ILE A 165 -27.79 0.92 2.15
CA ILE A 165 -26.45 1.09 2.74
C ILE A 165 -26.22 2.54 3.17
N PHE A 166 -26.70 3.50 2.37
CA PHE A 166 -26.61 4.92 2.72
C PHE A 166 -27.41 5.25 3.99
N ASP A 167 -28.62 4.72 4.13
CA ASP A 167 -29.44 4.94 5.33
C ASP A 167 -28.74 4.35 6.57
N GLU A 168 -28.20 3.13 6.47
CA GLU A 168 -27.41 2.51 7.53
C GLU A 168 -26.18 3.34 7.90
N PHE A 169 -25.48 3.89 6.90
CA PHE A 169 -24.33 4.76 7.11
C PHE A 169 -24.69 6.07 7.82
N TYR A 170 -25.84 6.64 7.46
CA TYR A 170 -26.34 7.88 8.04
C TYR A 170 -26.71 7.69 9.51
N ASP A 171 -27.23 6.52 9.87
CA ASP A 171 -27.61 6.17 11.24
C ASP A 171 -26.42 5.83 12.16
N LEU A 172 -25.20 5.67 11.62
CA LEU A 172 -24.01 5.38 12.42
C LEU A 172 -23.75 6.41 13.53
N ASP A 173 -24.11 7.68 13.31
CA ASP A 173 -23.88 8.76 14.27
C ASP A 173 -24.74 8.63 15.54
N ASN A 174 -25.77 7.77 15.51
CA ASN A 174 -26.65 7.51 16.66
C ASN A 174 -26.13 6.43 17.61
N GLN A 175 -25.00 5.77 17.29
CA GLN A 175 -24.43 4.72 18.13
C GLN A 175 -23.62 5.29 19.29
N SER A 176 -23.85 4.79 20.51
CA SER A 176 -23.12 5.26 21.69
C SER A 176 -21.69 4.68 21.72
N ARG A 177 -20.69 5.53 21.96
CA ARG A 177 -19.27 5.17 22.02
C ARG A 177 -18.73 5.46 23.42
N LYS A 178 -18.04 4.50 24.05
CA LYS A 178 -17.56 4.62 25.45
C LYS A 178 -16.08 4.31 25.60
N MET A 179 -15.53 3.43 24.77
CA MET A 179 -14.14 2.97 24.83
C MET A 179 -13.41 3.19 23.50
N GLN A 180 -12.07 3.19 23.52
CA GLN A 180 -11.23 3.36 22.32
C GLN A 180 -11.63 2.39 21.18
N GLY A 181 -11.87 1.12 21.50
CA GLY A 181 -12.32 0.12 20.53
C GLY A 181 -13.67 0.42 19.88
N ASP A 182 -14.56 1.17 20.54
CA ASP A 182 -15.83 1.61 19.94
C ASP A 182 -15.59 2.67 18.85
N TYR A 183 -14.57 3.52 19.03
CA TYR A 183 -14.20 4.56 18.07
C TYR A 183 -13.49 3.98 16.84
N GLU A 184 -12.59 3.00 17.03
CA GLU A 184 -11.97 2.25 15.95
C GLU A 184 -13.02 1.42 15.19
N SER A 185 -13.94 0.75 15.90
CA SER A 185 -15.04 0.00 15.29
C SER A 185 -15.98 0.92 14.51
N TYR A 186 -16.28 2.12 15.02
CA TYR A 186 -17.09 3.10 14.31
C TYR A 186 -16.42 3.58 13.01
N ALA A 187 -15.13 3.88 13.04
CA ALA A 187 -14.37 4.23 11.83
C ALA A 187 -14.32 3.07 10.83
N ARG A 188 -14.19 1.84 11.32
CA ARG A 188 -14.24 0.62 10.50
C ARG A 188 -15.59 0.42 9.84
N ILE A 189 -16.68 0.44 10.61
CA ILE A 189 -18.04 0.25 10.06
C ILE A 189 -18.33 1.33 9.00
N SER A 190 -17.89 2.57 9.24
CA SER A 190 -17.96 3.64 8.24
C SER A 190 -17.22 3.30 6.93
N TRP A 191 -16.07 2.65 7.02
CA TRP A 191 -15.30 2.23 5.85
C TRP A 191 -15.91 1.01 5.15
N ASP A 192 -16.33 0.00 5.90
CA ASP A 192 -17.01 -1.19 5.39
C ASP A 192 -18.27 -0.80 4.62
N LEU A 193 -19.11 0.09 5.16
CA LEU A 193 -20.30 0.59 4.46
C LEU A 193 -19.95 1.41 3.19
N LEU A 194 -18.83 2.14 3.18
CA LEU A 194 -18.37 2.84 1.96
C LEU A 194 -17.92 1.85 0.87
N GLN A 195 -17.24 0.76 1.26
CA GLN A 195 -16.88 -0.33 0.35
C GLN A 195 -18.13 -1.03 -0.21
N ASP A 196 -19.09 -1.31 0.66
CA ASP A 196 -20.36 -1.93 0.29
C ASP A 196 -21.15 -1.02 -0.66
N ALA A 197 -21.17 0.30 -0.41
CA ALA A 197 -21.79 1.27 -1.32
C ALA A 197 -21.13 1.28 -2.69
N CYS A 198 -19.79 1.28 -2.76
CA CYS A 198 -19.09 1.20 -4.04
C CYS A 198 -19.43 -0.09 -4.77
N ARG A 199 -19.48 -1.22 -4.06
CA ARG A 199 -19.85 -2.51 -4.64
C ARG A 199 -21.27 -2.54 -5.17
N ALA A 200 -22.23 -2.02 -4.41
CA ALA A 200 -23.62 -1.90 -4.83
C ALA A 200 -23.73 -1.12 -6.15
N LEU A 201 -22.88 -0.09 -6.31
CA LEU A 201 -22.77 0.75 -7.51
C LEU A 201 -21.86 0.20 -8.62
N HIS A 202 -21.33 -1.03 -8.52
CA HIS A 202 -20.34 -1.59 -9.44
C HIS A 202 -19.04 -0.78 -9.57
N ILE A 203 -18.63 -0.12 -8.50
CA ILE A 203 -17.34 0.55 -8.38
C ILE A 203 -16.40 -0.37 -7.59
N PRO A 204 -15.15 -0.61 -8.06
CA PRO A 204 -14.20 -1.42 -7.32
C PRO A 204 -13.94 -0.84 -5.92
N GLU A 205 -14.03 -1.68 -4.88
CA GLU A 205 -13.83 -1.25 -3.49
C GLU A 205 -12.40 -0.77 -3.22
N SER A 206 -11.42 -1.20 -4.02
CA SER A 206 -10.04 -0.68 -3.98
C SER A 206 -9.96 0.83 -4.22
N GLN A 207 -10.98 1.45 -4.82
CA GLN A 207 -11.05 2.90 -5.01
C GLN A 207 -11.29 3.67 -3.72
N THR A 208 -11.83 3.03 -2.67
CA THR A 208 -12.18 3.67 -1.40
C THR A 208 -11.02 3.70 -0.41
N SER A 209 -9.96 2.92 -0.65
CA SER A 209 -8.80 2.87 0.24
C SER A 209 -8.15 4.26 0.34
N PRO A 210 -7.92 4.77 1.56
CA PRO A 210 -7.07 5.94 1.73
C PRO A 210 -5.67 5.58 1.20
N GLY A 211 -5.05 6.49 0.44
CA GLY A 211 -3.70 6.25 -0.06
C GLY A 211 -2.69 6.20 1.08
N ASP A 212 -1.54 5.56 0.85
CA ASP A 212 -0.49 5.35 1.84
C ASP A 212 -0.02 6.64 2.53
N ASP A 213 -0.14 7.76 1.82
CA ASP A 213 0.22 9.09 2.29
C ASP A 213 -0.95 9.89 2.86
N PHE A 214 -2.05 9.23 3.24
CA PHE A 214 -3.29 9.90 3.66
C PHE A 214 -3.10 10.93 4.77
N PHE A 215 -2.18 10.70 5.71
CA PHE A 215 -1.87 11.64 6.79
C PHE A 215 -0.81 12.69 6.41
N HIS A 216 -0.06 12.52 5.31
CA HIS A 216 0.98 13.47 4.91
C HIS A 216 0.39 14.81 4.52
N ASN A 217 0.97 15.89 5.03
CA ASN A 217 0.46 17.25 4.85
C ASN A 217 0.42 17.72 3.37
N ASN A 218 1.27 17.13 2.51
CA ASN A 218 1.42 17.50 1.10
C ASN A 218 0.50 16.73 0.14
N THR A 219 -0.03 15.59 0.55
CA THR A 219 -0.80 14.67 -0.32
C THR A 219 -2.18 14.35 0.23
N ARG A 220 -2.43 14.56 1.53
CA ARG A 220 -3.75 14.39 2.17
C ARG A 220 -4.83 15.11 1.36
N PRO A 221 -5.95 14.44 1.02
CA PRO A 221 -7.01 15.09 0.25
C PRO A 221 -7.52 16.38 0.90
N THR A 222 -7.78 17.40 0.09
CA THR A 222 -8.23 18.70 0.60
C THR A 222 -9.65 18.65 1.17
N TYR A 223 -10.47 17.69 0.73
CA TYR A 223 -11.83 17.53 1.24
C TYR A 223 -11.92 17.04 2.69
N VAL A 224 -10.77 16.73 3.32
CA VAL A 224 -10.65 16.43 4.75
C VAL A 224 -10.41 17.72 5.55
N ASP A 225 -9.66 18.68 5.00
CA ASP A 225 -9.15 19.83 5.75
C ASP A 225 -9.87 21.14 5.46
N TYR A 226 -10.48 21.25 4.28
CA TYR A 226 -11.05 22.50 3.78
C TYR A 226 -12.57 22.49 3.85
N PRO A 227 -13.21 23.65 4.07
CA PRO A 227 -14.67 23.76 4.10
C PRO A 227 -15.33 23.27 2.81
N CYS A 228 -16.48 22.61 2.93
CA CYS A 228 -17.19 21.97 1.83
C CYS A 228 -17.53 22.91 0.65
N ASN A 229 -17.64 24.21 0.92
CA ASN A 229 -17.96 25.25 -0.07
C ASN A 229 -16.71 25.90 -0.71
N SER A 230 -15.52 25.51 -0.28
CA SER A 230 -14.25 26.07 -0.78
C SER A 230 -13.83 25.49 -2.13
N LYS A 231 -13.05 26.26 -2.91
CA LYS A 231 -12.49 25.77 -4.18
C LYS A 231 -11.48 24.66 -3.94
N GLU A 232 -10.77 24.71 -2.82
CA GLU A 232 -9.80 23.71 -2.38
C GLU A 232 -10.49 22.37 -2.14
N PHE A 233 -11.61 22.34 -1.41
CA PHE A 233 -12.41 21.12 -1.22
C PHE A 233 -12.87 20.52 -2.55
N VAL A 234 -13.33 21.37 -3.47
CA VAL A 234 -13.90 20.93 -4.75
C VAL A 234 -12.82 20.46 -5.74
N TYR A 235 -11.79 21.28 -5.98
CA TYR A 235 -10.82 21.11 -7.07
C TYR A 235 -9.43 20.65 -6.62
N GLY A 236 -9.12 20.72 -5.33
CA GLY A 236 -7.80 20.42 -4.79
C GLY A 236 -6.92 21.66 -4.59
N LYS A 237 -5.68 21.45 -4.15
CA LYS A 237 -4.67 22.51 -3.96
C LYS A 237 -3.26 21.93 -4.07
N GLY A 238 -2.50 22.35 -5.08
CA GLY A 238 -1.19 21.73 -5.36
C GLY A 238 -1.38 20.25 -5.67
N ASP A 239 -0.58 19.39 -5.05
CA ASP A 239 -0.64 17.92 -5.23
C ASP A 239 -1.78 17.26 -4.45
N ARG A 240 -2.51 18.05 -3.64
CA ARG A 240 -3.59 17.54 -2.79
C ARG A 240 -4.90 17.44 -3.57
N PRO A 241 -5.48 16.24 -3.72
CA PRO A 241 -6.71 16.04 -4.49
C PRO A 241 -7.95 16.61 -3.78
N GLY A 242 -8.84 17.24 -4.55
CA GLY A 242 -10.19 17.64 -4.13
C GLY A 242 -11.24 16.59 -4.48
N ILE A 243 -12.49 16.79 -4.04
CA ILE A 243 -13.55 15.77 -4.19
C ILE A 243 -13.93 15.49 -5.65
N LEU A 244 -13.70 16.43 -6.57
CA LEU A 244 -13.93 16.17 -8.00
C LEU A 244 -12.88 15.24 -8.62
N SER A 245 -11.67 15.15 -8.07
CA SER A 245 -10.71 14.15 -8.57
C SER A 245 -11.18 12.75 -8.20
N VAL A 246 -11.81 12.57 -7.03
CA VAL A 246 -12.51 11.32 -6.67
C VAL A 246 -13.62 11.05 -7.68
N LYS A 247 -14.49 12.02 -7.95
CA LYS A 247 -15.57 11.89 -8.95
C LYS A 247 -15.04 11.41 -10.32
N SER A 248 -13.95 12.02 -10.79
CA SER A 248 -13.29 11.65 -12.04
C SER A 248 -12.69 10.25 -12.00
N ARG A 249 -12.02 9.89 -10.90
CA ARG A 249 -11.40 8.57 -10.71
C ARG A 249 -12.44 7.45 -10.71
N LEU A 250 -13.64 7.74 -10.20
CA LEU A 250 -14.79 6.83 -10.24
C LEU A 250 -15.47 6.75 -11.61
N GLY A 251 -14.90 7.33 -12.67
CA GLY A 251 -15.38 7.19 -14.04
C GLY A 251 -16.44 8.21 -14.48
N ALA A 252 -16.75 9.23 -13.66
CA ALA A 252 -17.68 10.27 -14.08
C ALA A 252 -17.05 11.18 -15.14
N PRO A 253 -17.75 11.50 -16.23
CA PRO A 253 -17.28 12.52 -17.16
C PRO A 253 -17.34 13.89 -16.46
N LEU A 254 -16.19 14.55 -16.38
CA LEU A 254 -16.09 15.94 -15.95
C LEU A 254 -16.24 16.87 -17.14
N ASN A 255 -16.96 17.98 -16.96
CA ASN A 255 -17.04 19.01 -17.99
C ASN A 255 -15.68 19.74 -18.15
N ILE A 256 -15.52 20.47 -19.26
CA ILE A 256 -14.26 21.12 -19.63
C ILE A 256 -13.80 22.09 -18.54
N ASP A 257 -14.73 22.84 -17.93
CA ASP A 257 -14.44 23.80 -16.88
C ASP A 257 -13.94 23.12 -15.60
N GLN A 258 -14.54 22.00 -15.20
CA GLN A 258 -14.13 21.20 -14.05
C GLN A 258 -12.71 20.65 -14.27
N GLN A 259 -12.44 20.07 -15.44
CA GLN A 259 -11.10 19.57 -15.77
C GLN A 259 -10.05 20.70 -15.76
N LYS A 260 -10.39 21.87 -16.31
CA LYS A 260 -9.52 23.05 -16.31
C LYS A 260 -9.26 23.55 -14.89
N ASN A 261 -10.28 23.59 -14.04
CA ASN A 261 -10.15 24.05 -12.66
C ASN A 261 -9.32 23.09 -11.80
N ILE A 262 -9.43 21.77 -12.00
CA ILE A 262 -8.54 20.78 -11.37
C ILE A 262 -7.09 21.03 -11.81
N LYS A 263 -6.85 21.16 -13.13
CA LYS A 263 -5.51 21.46 -13.66
C LYS A 263 -4.92 22.77 -13.13
N ASN A 264 -5.75 23.79 -12.96
CA ASN A 264 -5.33 25.08 -12.41
C ASN A 264 -5.02 25.01 -10.91
N ALA A 265 -5.77 24.19 -10.17
CA ALA A 265 -5.53 23.95 -8.75
C ALA A 265 -4.18 23.24 -8.51
N THR A 266 -3.81 22.30 -9.39
CA THR A 266 -2.49 21.64 -9.38
C THR A 266 -1.35 22.59 -9.82
N LYS A 267 -1.60 23.50 -10.77
CA LYS A 267 -0.57 24.42 -11.30
C LYS A 267 -0.11 25.52 -10.33
N LYS A 268 -0.83 25.78 -9.24
CA LYS A 268 -0.53 26.90 -8.33
C LYS A 268 0.77 26.78 -7.50
N ARG A 269 1.58 25.74 -7.71
CA ARG A 269 2.98 25.65 -7.25
C ARG A 269 4.04 25.84 -8.35
N GLY A 270 3.66 25.93 -9.62
CA GLY A 270 4.60 25.98 -10.76
C GLY A 270 4.93 27.37 -11.31
N ALA A 271 4.55 28.46 -10.63
CA ALA A 271 4.79 29.82 -11.12
C ALA A 271 5.12 30.80 -10.00
N THR A 272 6.17 30.50 -9.23
CA THR A 272 6.93 31.57 -8.58
C THR A 272 7.92 32.06 -9.63
N LEU A 273 7.67 33.27 -10.13
CA LEU A 273 8.57 34.01 -11.01
C LEU A 273 10.01 33.90 -10.48
N LEU A 274 10.89 33.29 -11.27
CA LEU A 274 12.32 33.42 -11.07
C LEU A 274 12.64 34.92 -10.99
N PRO A 275 13.32 35.41 -9.93
CA PRO A 275 13.88 36.73 -9.97
C PRO A 275 14.89 36.76 -11.11
N GLN A 276 14.83 37.78 -11.97
CA GLN A 276 15.90 38.07 -12.90
C GLN A 276 17.17 38.35 -12.09
N VAL A 277 18.04 37.34 -12.02
CA VAL A 277 19.40 37.47 -11.47
C VAL A 277 20.38 37.37 -12.64
N SER A 278 21.36 38.25 -12.58
CA SER A 278 22.29 38.66 -13.62
C SER A 278 23.09 37.54 -14.28
N LYS A 279 23.48 37.81 -15.54
CA LYS A 279 24.37 37.00 -16.37
C LYS A 279 25.66 36.61 -15.62
N LYS A 280 25.75 35.35 -15.19
CA LYS A 280 27.01 34.62 -15.05
C LYS A 280 26.90 33.30 -15.80
N ALA A 281 28.01 32.91 -16.44
CA ALA A 281 28.10 31.73 -17.28
C ALA A 281 27.73 30.47 -16.48
N ARG A 282 26.69 29.78 -16.92
CA ARG A 282 26.17 28.53 -16.35
C ARG A 282 27.00 27.37 -16.91
N THR A 283 27.52 26.51 -16.04
CA THR A 283 27.71 25.09 -16.37
C THR A 283 26.32 24.47 -16.52
N GLU A 284 26.08 23.68 -17.58
CA GLU A 284 24.71 23.28 -17.97
C GLU A 284 24.00 22.38 -16.95
N TRP A 285 24.72 21.60 -16.13
CA TRP A 285 24.11 20.65 -15.18
C TRP A 285 24.16 21.03 -13.70
N GLY A 286 25.10 21.88 -13.25
CA GLY A 286 25.16 22.35 -11.85
C GLY A 286 25.14 21.25 -10.77
N TYR A 287 25.76 20.08 -11.02
CA TYR A 287 25.73 18.94 -10.10
C TYR A 287 26.40 19.26 -8.75
N GLY A 288 25.62 19.15 -7.68
CA GLY A 288 26.02 19.38 -6.29
C GLY A 288 25.12 18.62 -5.34
N MET A 289 25.47 18.60 -4.05
CA MET A 289 24.77 17.79 -3.05
C MET A 289 24.69 18.51 -1.71
N THR A 290 23.51 18.50 -1.10
CA THR A 290 23.27 19.01 0.26
C THR A 290 23.23 17.86 1.27
N GLN A 291 23.29 18.18 2.56
CA GLN A 291 23.12 17.20 3.65
C GLN A 291 21.79 16.43 3.49
N ALA A 292 20.71 17.11 3.12
CA ALA A 292 19.41 16.49 2.90
C ALA A 292 19.43 15.47 1.75
N ASN A 293 20.23 15.71 0.70
CA ASN A 293 20.40 14.74 -0.36
C ASN A 293 21.16 13.49 0.12
N ALA A 294 22.16 13.66 1.00
CA ALA A 294 22.93 12.53 1.53
C ALA A 294 22.09 11.66 2.47
N VAL A 295 21.22 12.28 3.27
CA VAL A 295 20.21 11.56 4.08
C VAL A 295 19.25 10.79 3.18
N ALA A 296 18.78 11.40 2.08
CA ALA A 296 17.91 10.72 1.12
C ALA A 296 18.58 9.47 0.50
N ASP A 297 19.88 9.50 0.19
CA ASP A 297 20.59 8.30 -0.31
C ASP A 297 20.68 7.17 0.73
N ILE A 298 20.82 7.52 2.02
CA ILE A 298 20.80 6.56 3.12
C ILE A 298 19.40 5.95 3.25
N GLU A 299 18.36 6.78 3.28
CA GLU A 299 16.95 6.33 3.31
C GLU A 299 16.62 5.42 2.14
N ASP A 300 17.10 5.77 0.94
CA ASP A 300 16.93 4.96 -0.26
C ASP A 300 17.60 3.58 -0.14
N SER A 301 18.76 3.51 0.51
CA SER A 301 19.45 2.23 0.74
C SER A 301 18.70 1.40 1.78
N LEU A 302 18.31 2.00 2.91
CA LEU A 302 17.55 1.32 3.97
C LEU A 302 16.21 0.76 3.46
N ARG A 303 15.62 1.39 2.43
CA ARG A 303 14.40 0.92 1.76
C ARG A 303 14.56 -0.46 1.12
N ASP A 304 15.71 -0.77 0.52
CA ASP A 304 15.93 -2.06 -0.18
C ASP A 304 15.75 -3.27 0.76
N ILE A 305 15.79 -3.06 2.09
CA ILE A 305 15.66 -4.09 3.15
C ILE A 305 14.27 -4.10 3.80
N GLN A 306 13.26 -3.42 3.25
CA GLN A 306 11.85 -3.43 3.70
C GLN A 306 11.18 -4.82 3.66
N VAL A 307 11.65 -5.76 4.47
CA VAL A 307 10.94 -6.90 5.04
C VAL A 307 11.10 -6.85 6.56
N LEU A 308 10.74 -5.69 7.14
CA LEU A 308 10.33 -5.58 8.54
C LEU A 308 8.84 -5.33 8.55
N SER A 309 8.07 -6.40 8.75
CA SER A 309 6.62 -6.45 8.94
C SER A 309 5.75 -5.90 7.80
N LEU A 310 4.58 -6.51 7.62
CA LEU A 310 3.49 -6.03 6.75
C LEU A 310 3.00 -4.58 7.03
N GLY A 311 3.68 -3.82 7.90
CA GLY A 311 3.33 -2.45 8.32
C GLY A 311 4.34 -1.35 7.96
N ASP A 312 5.49 -1.65 7.33
CA ASP A 312 6.47 -0.63 6.88
C ASP A 312 6.71 -0.70 5.35
N ILE A 313 5.65 -0.96 4.57
CA ILE A 313 5.70 -1.00 3.09
C ILE A 313 5.75 0.43 2.48
N HIS A 314 5.57 1.49 3.28
CA HIS A 314 5.21 2.82 2.78
C HIS A 314 6.09 3.99 3.21
N THR A 315 7.38 3.79 3.48
CA THR A 315 8.32 4.89 3.20
C THR A 315 8.43 4.99 1.68
N ALA A 316 7.70 5.95 1.10
CA ALA A 316 7.93 6.36 -0.28
C ALA A 316 9.44 6.58 -0.46
N ARG A 317 10.00 6.09 -1.56
CA ARG A 317 11.37 6.41 -1.94
C ARG A 317 11.52 7.93 -1.80
N PRO A 318 12.60 8.45 -1.21
CA PRO A 318 12.80 9.89 -1.12
C PRO A 318 12.54 10.52 -2.50
N ASP A 319 11.77 11.62 -2.55
CA ASP A 319 11.33 12.24 -3.80
C ASP A 319 12.49 12.29 -4.81
N ALA A 320 12.20 12.06 -6.10
CA ALA A 320 13.23 12.14 -7.15
C ALA A 320 13.95 13.51 -7.17
N GLU A 321 13.33 14.54 -6.60
CA GLU A 321 13.92 15.87 -6.40
C GLU A 321 14.97 15.92 -5.26
N LYS A 322 14.91 14.99 -4.30
CA LYS A 322 15.88 14.82 -3.20
C LYS A 322 17.01 13.86 -3.55
N LEU A 323 16.78 12.89 -4.43
CA LEU A 323 17.83 11.99 -4.94
C LEU A 323 18.48 12.60 -6.19
N VAL A 324 19.69 13.15 -6.04
CA VAL A 324 20.39 13.85 -7.14
C VAL A 324 20.73 12.90 -8.29
N THR A 325 21.02 11.63 -8.00
CA THR A 325 21.30 10.58 -8.99
C THR A 325 20.59 9.27 -8.58
N PRO A 326 19.29 9.13 -8.88
CA PRO A 326 18.51 7.97 -8.42
C PRO A 326 18.94 6.69 -9.15
N THR A 327 19.20 5.61 -8.40
CA THR A 327 19.52 4.29 -8.98
C THR A 327 18.27 3.58 -9.46
N CYS A 328 18.40 2.67 -10.43
CA CYS A 328 17.30 1.82 -10.87
C CYS A 328 16.73 0.99 -9.71
N GLU A 329 15.42 0.75 -9.72
CA GLU A 329 14.78 -0.09 -8.70
C GLU A 329 15.22 -1.55 -8.86
N ASN A 330 15.51 -2.18 -7.72
CA ASN A 330 15.89 -3.58 -7.65
C ASN A 330 14.64 -4.48 -7.65
N ARG A 331 14.72 -5.64 -8.29
CA ARG A 331 13.60 -6.58 -8.37
C ARG A 331 13.28 -7.14 -6.98
N LYS A 332 12.00 -7.10 -6.59
CA LYS A 332 11.52 -7.50 -5.27
C LYS A 332 11.89 -8.94 -4.94
N GLU A 333 11.84 -9.84 -5.92
CA GLU A 333 12.17 -11.25 -5.76
C GLU A 333 13.63 -11.45 -5.34
N ILE A 334 14.55 -10.63 -5.87
CA ILE A 334 15.97 -10.70 -5.52
C ILE A 334 16.20 -10.14 -4.11
N LEU A 335 15.55 -9.03 -3.77
CA LEU A 335 15.66 -8.43 -2.45
C LEU A 335 15.15 -9.38 -1.35
N ILE A 336 14.04 -10.09 -1.60
CA ILE A 336 13.53 -11.13 -0.69
C ILE A 336 14.56 -12.24 -0.49
N LEU A 337 15.22 -12.71 -1.56
CA LEU A 337 16.23 -13.76 -1.48
C LEU A 337 17.48 -13.35 -0.68
N TYR A 338 17.79 -12.06 -0.62
CA TYR A 338 19.01 -11.53 0.02
C TYR A 338 18.74 -10.83 1.35
N LYS A 339 17.50 -10.90 1.84
CA LYS A 339 17.02 -10.15 3.00
C LYS A 339 17.95 -10.23 4.20
N ASP A 340 18.31 -11.44 4.63
CA ASP A 340 19.09 -11.62 5.87
C ASP A 340 20.50 -11.06 5.73
N ASP A 341 21.16 -11.25 4.58
CA ASP A 341 22.49 -10.70 4.31
C ASP A 341 22.46 -9.18 4.25
N LEU A 342 21.44 -8.62 3.61
CA LEU A 342 21.26 -7.17 3.53
C LEU A 342 20.99 -6.57 4.92
N TYR A 343 20.18 -7.23 5.76
CA TYR A 343 19.96 -6.84 7.16
C TYR A 343 21.28 -6.84 7.96
N HIS A 344 22.11 -7.87 7.80
CA HIS A 344 23.43 -7.90 8.42
C HIS A 344 24.34 -6.75 7.95
N ILE A 345 24.24 -6.32 6.69
CA ILE A 345 24.98 -5.15 6.20
C ILE A 345 24.51 -3.87 6.89
N ILE A 346 23.19 -3.67 7.07
CA ILE A 346 22.66 -2.54 7.85
C ILE A 346 23.17 -2.63 9.29
N GLU A 347 23.01 -3.77 9.94
CA GLU A 347 23.37 -3.93 11.34
C GLU A 347 24.86 -3.63 11.58
N ASP A 348 25.75 -4.16 10.75
CA ASP A 348 27.20 -3.91 10.81
C ASP A 348 27.55 -2.44 10.53
N ILE A 349 27.10 -1.89 9.40
CA ILE A 349 27.51 -0.54 8.98
C ILE A 349 26.68 0.52 9.70
N TYR A 350 25.37 0.54 9.46
CA TYR A 350 24.50 1.61 9.90
C TYR A 350 24.35 1.64 11.43
N THR A 351 24.12 0.48 12.05
CA THR A 351 23.83 0.39 13.50
C THR A 351 25.09 0.26 14.35
N GLN A 352 26.02 -0.65 14.03
CA GLN A 352 27.18 -0.93 14.90
C GLN A 352 28.34 0.04 14.68
N LYS A 353 28.75 0.25 13.41
CA LYS A 353 29.88 1.13 13.05
C LYS A 353 29.53 2.61 13.17
N PHE A 354 28.42 3.03 12.55
CA PHE A 354 28.01 4.44 12.49
C PHE A 354 26.99 4.85 13.58
N LYS A 355 26.46 3.90 14.36
CA LYS A 355 25.58 4.16 15.52
C LYS A 355 24.34 5.00 15.20
N MET A 356 23.73 4.76 14.04
CA MET A 356 22.53 5.46 13.56
C MET A 356 21.22 4.78 14.04
N PRO A 357 20.06 5.50 14.12
CA PRO A 357 19.89 6.93 13.87
C PRO A 357 20.46 7.79 15.02
N LEU A 358 21.08 8.91 14.67
CA LEU A 358 21.68 9.83 15.63
C LEU A 358 20.61 10.66 16.33
N ASN A 359 20.80 10.96 17.61
CA ASN A 359 20.23 12.16 18.24
C ASN A 359 21.09 13.37 17.83
N GLU A 360 20.54 14.59 17.84
CA GLU A 360 21.24 15.82 17.38
C GLU A 360 22.65 16.01 18.02
N ALA A 361 22.88 15.43 19.21
CA ALA A 361 24.15 15.46 19.93
C ALA A 361 25.25 14.49 19.40
N MET A 362 24.94 13.60 18.44
CA MET A 362 25.85 12.55 17.96
C MET A 362 26.35 12.73 16.51
N PHE A 363 25.97 13.80 15.81
CA PHE A 363 26.64 14.18 14.54
C PHE A 363 28.14 14.41 14.76
N PRO A 364 29.00 14.13 13.77
CA PRO A 364 30.43 14.42 13.84
C PRO A 364 30.69 15.93 13.69
N LEU A 365 30.20 16.71 14.66
CA LEU A 365 30.23 18.18 14.64
C LEU A 365 31.66 18.73 14.82
N THR A 366 32.53 17.97 15.51
CA THR A 366 33.95 18.34 15.72
C THR A 366 34.85 17.76 14.62
N PRO A 367 35.90 18.49 14.18
CA PRO A 367 36.82 18.02 13.13
C PRO A 367 37.38 16.61 13.37
N ASP A 368 37.87 16.30 14.57
CA ASP A 368 38.43 14.97 14.90
C ASP A 368 37.40 13.83 14.75
N LYS A 369 36.13 14.10 15.05
CA LYS A 369 35.05 13.10 14.92
C LYS A 369 34.65 12.92 13.45
N ARG A 370 34.72 14.00 12.68
CA ARG A 370 34.48 13.99 11.23
C ARG A 370 35.56 13.19 10.50
N ASP A 371 36.83 13.39 10.83
CA ASP A 371 37.93 12.66 10.19
C ASP A 371 37.86 11.16 10.50
N VAL A 372 37.54 10.78 11.74
CA VAL A 372 37.30 9.37 12.12
C VAL A 372 36.11 8.78 11.37
N TRP A 373 35.01 9.53 11.22
CA TRP A 373 33.82 9.11 10.47
C TRP A 373 34.12 8.88 8.99
N ILE A 374 34.81 9.84 8.37
CA ILE A 374 35.22 9.81 6.96
C ILE A 374 36.14 8.62 6.72
N GLN A 375 37.18 8.44 7.56
CA GLN A 375 38.12 7.32 7.43
C GLN A 375 37.43 5.95 7.57
N LEU A 376 36.47 5.84 8.48
CA LEU A 376 35.66 4.62 8.65
C LEU A 376 34.86 4.31 7.37
N ALA A 377 34.23 5.33 6.78
CA ALA A 377 33.47 5.16 5.55
C ALA A 377 34.37 4.82 4.36
N GLU A 378 35.55 5.44 4.24
CA GLU A 378 36.53 5.13 3.20
C GLU A 378 37.01 3.68 3.25
N ASN A 379 37.29 3.16 4.44
CA ASN A 379 37.70 1.77 4.60
C ASN A 379 36.63 0.79 4.07
N GLU A 380 35.36 1.09 4.34
CA GLU A 380 34.23 0.31 3.84
C GLU A 380 34.05 0.42 2.33
N ILE A 381 34.20 1.63 1.78
CA ILE A 381 34.14 1.89 0.34
C ILE A 381 35.24 1.12 -0.40
N VAL A 382 36.48 1.19 0.09
CA VAL A 382 37.63 0.49 -0.52
C VAL A 382 37.41 -1.03 -0.51
N ALA A 383 36.95 -1.57 0.61
CA ALA A 383 36.64 -3.01 0.71
C ALA A 383 35.53 -3.42 -0.27
N ALA A 384 34.45 -2.64 -0.36
CA ALA A 384 33.35 -2.91 -1.27
C ALA A 384 33.75 -2.78 -2.75
N ARG A 385 34.50 -1.74 -3.13
CA ARG A 385 35.07 -1.56 -4.47
C ARG A 385 35.96 -2.74 -4.85
N GLY A 386 36.82 -3.20 -3.95
CA GLY A 386 37.69 -4.36 -4.17
C GLY A 386 36.89 -5.64 -4.51
N LEU A 387 35.81 -5.89 -3.76
CA LEU A 387 34.92 -7.03 -4.01
C LEU A 387 34.16 -6.92 -5.34
N ILE A 388 33.73 -5.71 -5.73
CA ILE A 388 33.05 -5.54 -7.01
C ILE A 388 34.03 -5.69 -8.16
N ASN A 389 35.15 -4.96 -8.15
CA ASN A 389 36.14 -4.98 -9.23
C ASN A 389 36.78 -6.35 -9.45
N PHE A 390 36.96 -7.15 -8.39
CA PHE A 390 37.46 -8.52 -8.51
C PHE A 390 36.49 -9.44 -9.28
N ASN A 391 35.18 -9.16 -9.22
CA ASN A 391 34.13 -10.00 -9.78
C ASN A 391 33.42 -9.37 -11.00
N ASN A 392 33.68 -8.10 -11.32
CA ASN A 392 33.02 -7.38 -12.41
C ASN A 392 33.59 -7.84 -13.76
N GLY A 393 32.81 -8.61 -14.51
CA GLY A 393 33.17 -9.14 -15.84
C GLY A 393 32.93 -10.65 -16.04
N ALA A 394 32.64 -11.41 -14.99
CA ALA A 394 32.42 -12.85 -15.10
C ALA A 394 31.63 -13.44 -13.92
N ALA A 395 30.45 -12.89 -13.60
CA ALA A 395 29.54 -13.59 -12.69
C ALA A 395 29.10 -14.91 -13.35
N SER A 396 29.83 -15.98 -13.08
CA SER A 396 29.65 -17.30 -13.71
C SER A 396 28.68 -18.18 -12.91
N SER A 397 28.38 -17.77 -11.68
CA SER A 397 27.52 -18.48 -10.75
C SER A 397 26.54 -17.55 -10.03
N ALA A 398 25.47 -18.16 -9.49
CA ALA A 398 24.50 -17.48 -8.65
C ALA A 398 25.12 -16.95 -7.35
N ALA A 399 26.15 -17.63 -6.82
CA ALA A 399 26.86 -17.23 -5.61
C ALA A 399 27.72 -15.98 -5.84
N GLU A 400 28.43 -15.92 -6.96
CA GLU A 400 29.20 -14.72 -7.36
C GLU A 400 28.28 -13.54 -7.64
N THR A 401 27.17 -13.78 -8.33
CA THR A 401 26.12 -12.77 -8.58
C THR A 401 25.57 -12.18 -7.27
N LYS A 402 25.29 -13.05 -6.28
CA LYS A 402 24.84 -12.62 -4.95
C LYS A 402 25.90 -11.77 -4.26
N LYS A 403 27.16 -12.22 -4.23
CA LYS A 403 28.29 -11.47 -3.63
C LYS A 403 28.47 -10.09 -4.25
N LEU A 404 28.40 -9.99 -5.57
CA LEU A 404 28.48 -8.73 -6.30
C LEU A 404 27.39 -7.72 -5.88
N ARG A 405 26.14 -8.17 -5.84
CA ARG A 405 25.00 -7.32 -5.48
C ARG A 405 25.05 -6.87 -4.02
N LEU A 406 25.47 -7.75 -3.11
CA LEU A 406 25.67 -7.40 -1.71
C LEU A 406 26.82 -6.39 -1.53
N ALA A 407 27.92 -6.55 -2.26
CA ALA A 407 29.02 -5.59 -2.27
C ALA A 407 28.61 -4.23 -2.84
N ALA A 408 27.81 -4.21 -3.91
CA ALA A 408 27.23 -2.99 -4.47
C ALA A 408 26.31 -2.28 -3.45
N TYR A 409 25.43 -3.02 -2.79
CA TYR A 409 24.58 -2.47 -1.73
C TYR A 409 25.41 -1.85 -0.60
N ARG A 410 26.46 -2.55 -0.15
CA ARG A 410 27.41 -2.05 0.85
C ARG A 410 28.10 -0.75 0.41
N LEU A 411 28.57 -0.71 -0.84
CA LEU A 411 29.24 0.46 -1.43
C LEU A 411 28.33 1.70 -1.40
N LYS A 412 27.08 1.55 -1.85
CA LYS A 412 26.11 2.64 -1.90
C LYS A 412 25.83 3.22 -0.52
N LEU A 413 25.56 2.37 0.47
CA LEU A 413 25.30 2.79 1.85
C LEU A 413 26.51 3.50 2.48
N SER A 414 27.71 2.93 2.34
CA SER A 414 28.93 3.53 2.89
C SER A 414 29.29 4.86 2.23
N ARG A 415 29.08 5.00 0.91
CA ARG A 415 29.29 6.29 0.23
C ARG A 415 28.26 7.35 0.61
N ALA A 416 27.01 6.96 0.85
CA ALA A 416 26.00 7.89 1.36
C ALA A 416 26.38 8.42 2.76
N LEU A 417 26.86 7.54 3.64
CA LEU A 417 27.36 7.89 4.98
C LEU A 417 28.65 8.74 4.92
N TYR A 418 29.52 8.49 3.94
CA TYR A 418 30.68 9.34 3.65
C TYR A 418 30.25 10.77 3.29
N MET A 419 29.31 10.92 2.35
CA MET A 419 28.80 12.23 1.94
C MET A 419 28.14 12.97 3.10
N LEU A 420 27.38 12.26 3.94
CA LEU A 420 26.78 12.85 5.13
C LEU A 420 27.87 13.38 6.07
N GLY A 421 28.88 12.58 6.40
CA GLY A 421 30.00 13.02 7.26
C GLY A 421 30.78 14.19 6.67
N LEU A 422 31.03 14.19 5.35
CA LEU A 422 31.72 15.26 4.66
C LEU A 422 30.95 16.59 4.73
N LEU A 423 29.62 16.53 4.63
CA LEU A 423 28.71 17.69 4.60
C LEU A 423 28.22 18.15 5.98
N SER A 424 28.44 17.38 7.05
CA SER A 424 27.86 17.61 8.39
C SER A 424 28.84 18.11 9.48
N GLY A 425 29.82 18.95 9.15
CA GLY A 425 30.81 19.49 10.11
C GLY A 425 30.70 20.99 10.39
N GLU A 426 31.18 21.45 11.56
CA GLU A 426 31.35 22.89 11.85
C GLU A 426 32.47 23.53 11.00
N SER A 427 33.48 22.75 10.62
CA SER A 427 34.46 23.13 9.61
C SER A 427 33.96 22.78 8.21
N VAL A 428 33.86 23.79 7.34
CA VAL A 428 33.39 23.62 5.97
C VAL A 428 34.44 22.81 5.19
N ALA A 429 34.03 21.68 4.61
CA ALA A 429 34.85 20.94 3.66
C ALA A 429 35.33 21.87 2.54
N SER A 430 36.58 21.76 2.10
CA SER A 430 37.05 22.56 0.99
C SER A 430 36.24 22.24 -0.29
N PRO A 431 36.01 23.21 -1.17
CA PRO A 431 35.34 22.98 -2.45
C PRO A 431 36.01 21.89 -3.30
N ALA A 432 37.33 21.71 -3.16
CA ALA A 432 38.08 20.65 -3.83
C ALA A 432 37.77 19.26 -3.26
N GLU A 433 37.67 19.12 -1.93
CA GLU A 433 37.26 17.87 -1.29
C GLU A 433 35.83 17.47 -1.67
N ILE A 434 34.89 18.42 -1.67
CA ILE A 434 33.51 18.18 -2.10
C ILE A 434 33.47 17.75 -3.57
N LYS A 435 34.21 18.45 -4.44
CA LYS A 435 34.28 18.11 -5.87
C LYS A 435 34.81 16.69 -6.07
N ASN A 436 35.91 16.33 -5.41
CA ASN A 436 36.49 14.99 -5.52
C ASN A 436 35.53 13.91 -4.99
N ALA A 437 34.88 14.15 -3.85
CA ALA A 437 33.88 13.24 -3.30
C ALA A 437 32.68 13.04 -4.24
N LEU A 438 32.22 14.09 -4.91
CA LEU A 438 31.14 14.02 -5.90
C LEU A 438 31.54 13.22 -7.15
N LEU A 439 32.78 13.38 -7.62
CA LEU A 439 33.34 12.56 -8.72
C LEU A 439 33.39 11.08 -8.33
N GLU A 440 33.94 10.78 -7.16
CA GLU A 440 34.04 9.41 -6.67
C GLU A 440 32.66 8.78 -6.41
N ARG A 441 31.67 9.56 -5.98
CA ARG A 441 30.29 9.10 -5.82
C ARG A 441 29.68 8.71 -7.16
N LEU A 442 29.92 9.47 -8.24
CA LEU A 442 29.46 9.10 -9.58
C LEU A 442 30.09 7.78 -10.04
N ASP A 443 31.39 7.59 -9.78
CA ASP A 443 32.07 6.31 -10.05
C ASP A 443 31.44 5.15 -9.26
N ASP A 444 31.11 5.36 -8.00
CA ASP A 444 30.48 4.34 -7.16
C ASP A 444 29.06 3.98 -7.60
N TRP A 445 28.30 4.97 -8.07
CA TRP A 445 26.96 4.77 -8.61
C TRP A 445 27.00 4.03 -9.95
N ILE A 446 27.97 4.35 -10.81
CA ILE A 446 28.22 3.60 -12.04
C ILE A 446 28.59 2.15 -11.71
N LEU A 447 29.51 1.95 -10.76
CA LEU A 447 29.96 0.63 -10.34
C LEU A 447 28.83 -0.19 -9.70
N TYR A 448 27.94 0.46 -8.97
CA TYR A 448 26.72 -0.14 -8.43
C TYR A 448 25.83 -0.69 -9.55
N GLU A 449 25.48 0.12 -10.55
CA GLU A 449 24.59 -0.31 -11.64
C GLU A 449 25.24 -1.41 -12.50
N GLN A 450 26.56 -1.34 -12.72
CA GLN A 450 27.31 -2.38 -13.41
C GLN A 450 27.25 -3.73 -12.66
N ALA A 451 27.42 -3.73 -11.34
CA ALA A 451 27.33 -4.94 -10.52
C ALA A 451 25.93 -5.59 -10.57
N TRP A 452 24.88 -4.76 -10.60
CA TRP A 452 23.50 -5.25 -10.76
C TRP A 452 23.23 -5.80 -12.16
N ASN A 453 23.69 -5.09 -13.21
CA ASN A 453 23.61 -5.55 -14.61
C ASN A 453 24.34 -6.87 -14.82
N ALA A 454 25.53 -7.06 -14.26
CA ALA A 454 26.27 -8.32 -14.36
C ALA A 454 25.43 -9.51 -13.85
N GLY A 455 24.72 -9.32 -12.74
CA GLY A 455 23.81 -10.33 -12.20
C GLY A 455 22.56 -10.58 -13.04
N ASP A 456 22.03 -9.54 -13.69
CA ASP A 456 20.86 -9.66 -14.56
C ASP A 456 21.22 -10.29 -15.91
N HIS A 457 22.39 -10.00 -16.47
CA HIS A 457 22.95 -10.70 -17.63
C HIS A 457 23.15 -12.20 -17.37
N TYR A 458 23.65 -12.57 -16.18
CA TYR A 458 23.76 -13.98 -15.78
C TYR A 458 22.39 -14.69 -15.78
N ILE A 459 21.32 -14.00 -15.34
CA ILE A 459 19.96 -14.55 -15.33
C ILE A 459 19.43 -14.74 -16.76
N LEU A 460 19.65 -13.75 -17.66
CA LEU A 460 19.25 -13.86 -19.07
C LEU A 460 19.98 -14.98 -19.82
N ALA A 461 21.22 -15.30 -19.43
CA ALA A 461 22.00 -16.37 -20.05
C ALA A 461 21.47 -17.79 -19.73
N ARG A 462 20.51 -17.94 -18.80
CA ARG A 462 19.89 -19.25 -18.50
C ARG A 462 18.64 -19.50 -19.33
N VAL A 463 18.61 -20.64 -20.01
CA VAL A 463 17.46 -21.14 -20.76
C VAL A 463 16.34 -21.48 -19.76
N HIS A 464 15.09 -21.08 -20.05
CA HIS A 464 13.84 -21.30 -19.28
C HIS A 464 13.22 -20.11 -18.51
N LEU A 465 13.54 -18.85 -18.86
CA LEU A 465 12.71 -17.73 -18.40
C LEU A 465 11.38 -17.68 -19.17
N SER A 466 10.29 -17.31 -18.47
CA SER A 466 9.06 -16.91 -19.15
C SER A 466 9.31 -15.63 -19.96
N LYS A 467 8.53 -15.41 -21.03
CA LYS A 467 8.66 -14.21 -21.87
C LYS A 467 8.51 -12.92 -21.05
N GLU A 468 7.57 -12.90 -20.11
CA GLU A 468 7.34 -11.77 -19.20
C GLU A 468 8.57 -11.47 -18.33
N THR A 469 9.16 -12.47 -17.69
CA THR A 469 10.36 -12.29 -16.87
C THR A 469 11.56 -11.86 -17.72
N PHE A 470 11.69 -12.41 -18.93
CA PHE A 470 12.73 -12.02 -19.88
C PHE A 470 12.62 -10.53 -20.24
N ASP A 471 11.42 -10.06 -20.61
CA ASP A 471 11.16 -8.67 -21.01
C ASP A 471 11.44 -7.69 -19.85
N ILE A 472 11.01 -8.04 -18.62
CA ILE A 472 11.25 -7.23 -17.41
C ILE A 472 12.76 -7.09 -17.14
N VAL A 473 13.50 -8.21 -17.17
CA VAL A 473 14.95 -8.18 -16.92
C VAL A 473 15.67 -7.36 -17.99
N GLN A 474 15.27 -7.47 -19.26
CA GLN A 474 15.86 -6.68 -20.33
C GLN A 474 15.58 -5.18 -20.20
N GLN A 475 14.37 -4.79 -19.77
CA GLN A 475 14.04 -3.38 -19.48
C GLN A 475 14.89 -2.82 -18.34
N HIS A 476 15.10 -3.61 -17.29
CA HIS A 476 15.93 -3.25 -16.15
C HIS A 476 17.40 -3.02 -16.52
N ILE A 477 17.95 -3.85 -17.39
CA ILE A 477 19.32 -3.68 -17.90
C ILE A 477 19.44 -2.38 -18.70
N LYS A 478 18.49 -2.14 -19.63
CA LYS A 478 18.47 -0.92 -20.44
C LYS A 478 18.39 0.35 -19.59
N ALA A 479 17.55 0.35 -18.54
CA ALA A 479 17.43 1.49 -17.65
C ALA A 479 18.74 1.80 -16.91
N ARG A 480 19.45 0.75 -16.47
CA ARG A 480 20.76 0.86 -15.81
C ARG A 480 21.86 1.34 -16.75
N ASP A 481 21.87 0.87 -18.00
CA ASP A 481 22.81 1.35 -19.02
C ASP A 481 22.62 2.85 -19.30
N ILE A 482 21.37 3.33 -19.34
CA ILE A 482 21.07 4.77 -19.47
C ILE A 482 21.65 5.56 -18.29
N ASN A 483 21.49 5.07 -17.06
CA ASN A 483 22.08 5.70 -15.87
C ASN A 483 23.62 5.74 -15.94
N ILE A 484 24.25 4.63 -16.33
CA ILE A 484 25.72 4.52 -16.45
C ILE A 484 26.27 5.55 -17.44
N VAL A 485 25.67 5.66 -18.63
CA VAL A 485 26.09 6.63 -19.65
C VAL A 485 25.89 8.06 -19.15
N ARG A 486 24.70 8.37 -18.63
CA ARG A 486 24.36 9.70 -18.12
C ARG A 486 25.30 10.17 -17.00
N TRP A 487 25.63 9.30 -16.06
CA TRP A 487 26.53 9.66 -14.96
C TRP A 487 27.99 9.75 -15.40
N GLY A 488 28.39 8.99 -16.43
CA GLY A 488 29.68 9.15 -17.10
C GLY A 488 29.83 10.52 -17.77
N GLU A 489 28.79 10.99 -18.45
CA GLU A 489 28.73 12.34 -19.03
C GLU A 489 28.81 13.42 -17.94
N MET A 490 27.99 13.30 -16.88
CA MET A 490 28.03 14.22 -15.73
C MET A 490 29.41 14.29 -15.07
N LYS A 491 30.10 13.14 -14.94
CA LYS A 491 31.46 13.07 -14.41
C LYS A 491 32.43 13.85 -15.31
N GLY A 492 32.42 13.60 -16.61
CA GLY A 492 33.32 14.25 -17.57
C GLY A 492 33.14 15.78 -17.63
N GLU A 493 31.96 16.29 -17.29
CA GLU A 493 31.71 17.73 -17.15
C GLU A 493 32.15 18.29 -15.80
N LEU A 494 31.90 17.57 -14.70
CA LEU A 494 32.34 17.98 -13.37
C LEU A 494 33.87 18.05 -13.30
N GLU A 495 34.58 17.11 -13.94
CA GLU A 495 36.05 17.14 -14.07
C GLU A 495 36.55 18.45 -14.69
N LYS A 496 35.87 18.92 -15.75
CA LYS A 496 36.20 20.15 -16.50
C LYS A 496 35.77 21.45 -15.80
N SER A 497 34.89 21.37 -14.80
CA SER A 497 34.32 22.54 -14.12
C SER A 497 35.25 23.05 -12.98
N PRO A 498 35.36 24.36 -12.73
CA PRO A 498 36.08 24.86 -11.54
C PRO A 498 35.38 24.40 -10.24
N PRO A 499 36.10 24.35 -9.10
CA PRO A 499 35.49 24.03 -7.80
C PRO A 499 34.31 24.96 -7.49
N PRO A 500 33.24 24.48 -6.85
CA PRO A 500 32.04 25.29 -6.59
C PRO A 500 32.33 26.42 -5.59
N ASP A 501 32.18 27.68 -6.02
CA ASP A 501 32.23 28.88 -5.17
C ASP A 501 30.81 29.21 -4.64
N TYR A 502 30.39 28.62 -3.49
CA TYR A 502 29.50 29.21 -2.46
C TYR A 502 28.84 28.15 -1.55
N TYR A 503 28.96 28.32 -0.22
CA TYR A 503 27.89 28.07 0.76
C TYR A 503 28.03 29.11 1.89
N ALA A 504 27.35 30.25 1.76
CA ALA A 504 27.14 31.18 2.86
C ALA A 504 25.67 31.09 3.29
N ARG A 505 25.48 30.78 4.58
CA ARG A 505 24.23 30.82 5.37
C ARG A 505 23.10 31.62 4.71
N SER A 506 22.02 30.92 4.36
CA SER A 506 20.70 31.54 4.11
C SER A 506 19.62 30.77 4.86
N ASP A 507 19.70 30.79 6.19
CA ASP A 507 18.56 30.58 7.06
C ASP A 507 18.54 31.75 8.04
N ILE A 508 17.33 32.24 8.36
CA ILE A 508 17.01 33.45 9.14
C ILE A 508 16.79 34.70 8.28
N GLU A 509 15.71 34.77 7.48
CA GLU A 509 14.90 36.00 7.31
C GLU A 509 13.62 35.87 6.44
N GLU A 510 12.90 34.74 6.47
CA GLU A 510 11.54 34.69 5.89
C GLU A 510 10.50 34.31 6.94
N SER A 511 10.45 35.14 7.98
CA SER A 511 9.34 35.21 8.91
C SER A 511 8.20 36.06 8.30
N ARG A 512 6.97 35.55 8.43
CA ARG A 512 5.69 36.32 8.50
C ARG A 512 5.09 36.83 7.18
N ARG A 513 4.29 35.96 6.55
CA ARG A 513 2.90 36.31 6.20
C ARG A 513 1.96 35.18 6.60
N ARG A 514 1.13 35.45 7.60
CA ARG A 514 -0.02 34.60 8.00
C ARG A 514 -1.09 34.65 6.92
N SER A 515 -1.62 33.47 6.59
CA SER A 515 -3.04 33.27 6.25
C SER A 515 -3.37 31.83 6.63
N ASP A 516 -4.46 31.64 7.37
CA ASP A 516 -4.93 30.36 7.95
C ASP A 516 -4.60 29.12 7.11
N VAL A 517 -3.79 28.22 7.66
CA VAL A 517 -3.60 26.87 7.14
C VAL A 517 -3.64 25.89 8.31
N SER A 518 -4.44 24.85 8.12
CA SER A 518 -4.73 23.67 8.95
C SER A 518 -3.52 23.16 9.77
N PRO A 519 -3.76 22.48 10.92
CA PRO A 519 -2.68 21.98 11.77
C PRO A 519 -1.79 21.02 10.97
N ILE A 520 -0.51 21.39 10.86
CA ILE A 520 0.55 20.55 10.32
C ILE A 520 0.72 19.38 11.31
N LEU A 521 0.50 18.14 10.84
CA LEU A 521 0.78 16.96 11.67
C LEU A 521 2.29 16.77 11.80
N THR A 522 2.75 16.43 13.00
CA THR A 522 4.15 16.01 13.26
C THR A 522 4.39 14.60 12.71
N GLU A 523 5.65 14.22 12.50
CA GLU A 523 6.00 12.87 12.03
C GLU A 523 5.55 11.77 13.00
N GLU A 524 5.65 12.03 14.31
CA GLU A 524 5.17 11.11 15.35
C GLU A 524 3.64 10.93 15.29
N GLN A 525 2.89 12.03 15.10
CA GLN A 525 1.44 11.96 14.91
C GLN A 525 1.06 11.19 13.64
N ILE A 526 1.79 11.39 12.54
CA ILE A 526 1.58 10.65 11.30
C ILE A 526 1.83 9.16 11.52
N LYS A 527 2.93 8.79 12.17
CA LYS A 527 3.30 7.39 12.44
C LYS A 527 2.24 6.69 13.30
N THR A 528 1.82 7.33 14.39
CA THR A 528 0.78 6.81 15.26
C THR A 528 -0.57 6.67 14.55
N ALA A 529 -0.97 7.70 13.80
CA ALA A 529 -2.23 7.66 13.05
C ALA A 529 -2.24 6.57 11.97
N LYS A 530 -1.09 6.30 11.32
CA LYS A 530 -0.94 5.18 10.37
C LYS A 530 -1.17 3.82 11.05
N ILE A 531 -0.59 3.58 12.22
CA ILE A 531 -0.81 2.32 12.97
C ILE A 531 -2.29 2.11 13.30
N LEU A 532 -2.98 3.16 13.76
CA LEU A 532 -4.40 3.09 14.07
C LEU A 532 -5.26 2.87 12.81
N LEU A 533 -4.91 3.55 11.72
CA LEU A 533 -5.55 3.34 10.43
C LEU A 533 -5.38 1.89 9.97
N ASP A 534 -4.18 1.32 10.04
CA ASP A 534 -3.93 -0.08 9.66
C ASP A 534 -4.72 -1.07 10.51
N ASN A 535 -4.87 -0.81 11.81
CA ASN A 535 -5.70 -1.65 12.68
C ASN A 535 -7.19 -1.60 12.28
N VAL A 536 -7.67 -0.43 11.85
CA VAL A 536 -9.05 -0.23 11.39
C VAL A 536 -9.29 -0.91 10.04
N LEU A 537 -8.36 -0.75 9.08
CA LEU A 537 -8.49 -1.27 7.72
C LEU A 537 -8.14 -2.76 7.60
N SER A 538 -7.22 -3.25 8.43
CA SER A 538 -6.72 -4.64 8.45
C SER A 538 -6.74 -5.21 9.88
N PRO A 539 -7.94 -5.41 10.46
CA PRO A 539 -8.07 -5.90 11.82
C PRO A 539 -7.60 -7.35 11.90
N LYS A 540 -6.73 -7.62 12.88
CA LYS A 540 -6.21 -8.97 13.12
C LYS A 540 -7.36 -9.92 13.49
N LEU A 541 -7.35 -11.13 12.93
CA LEU A 541 -8.41 -12.13 13.07
C LEU A 541 -8.83 -12.39 14.54
N PRO A 542 -10.11 -12.67 14.82
CA PRO A 542 -10.62 -12.93 16.18
C PRO A 542 -10.01 -14.14 16.89
N SER A 543 -9.40 -15.07 16.14
CA SER A 543 -8.83 -16.31 16.69
C SER A 543 -7.48 -16.12 17.39
N SER A 544 -6.89 -14.93 17.34
CA SER A 544 -5.73 -14.55 18.13
C SER A 544 -6.15 -13.57 19.23
N SER A 545 -6.91 -14.09 20.18
CA SER A 545 -7.31 -13.54 21.48
C SER A 545 -7.94 -12.14 21.53
N ASP A 546 -8.97 -12.04 22.37
CA ASP A 546 -9.56 -10.80 22.91
C ASP A 546 -8.55 -9.91 23.71
N TYR A 547 -7.25 -10.01 23.46
CA TYR A 547 -6.19 -9.39 24.28
C TYR A 547 -4.92 -8.99 23.50
N VAL A 548 -4.92 -8.92 22.16
CA VAL A 548 -3.73 -8.42 21.40
C VAL A 548 -3.79 -6.92 21.09
N LEU A 549 -4.98 -6.30 21.15
CA LEU A 549 -5.13 -4.87 20.85
C LEU A 549 -4.52 -3.93 21.89
N ASP A 550 -3.95 -4.46 22.97
CA ASP A 550 -3.29 -3.59 23.91
C ASP A 550 -2.09 -4.24 24.58
N VAL A 551 -1.08 -4.66 23.81
CA VAL A 551 0.21 -5.05 24.42
C VAL A 551 0.75 -3.93 25.33
N ARG A 552 0.38 -2.65 25.07
CA ARG A 552 0.72 -1.51 25.91
C ARG A 552 -0.20 -1.34 27.13
N GLU A 553 -1.53 -1.39 27.04
CA GLU A 553 -2.40 -1.39 28.25
C GLU A 553 -2.23 -2.67 29.02
N GLU A 554 -2.07 -3.83 28.41
CA GLU A 554 -1.84 -5.06 29.16
C GLU A 554 -0.48 -5.06 29.82
N ARG A 555 0.54 -4.43 29.20
CA ARG A 555 1.79 -4.13 29.92
C ARG A 555 1.54 -3.13 31.04
N ARG A 556 0.78 -2.04 30.83
CA ARG A 556 0.45 -1.05 31.87
C ARG A 556 -0.36 -1.64 33.02
N ARG A 557 -1.31 -2.53 32.71
CA ARG A 557 -2.19 -3.26 33.62
C ARG A 557 -1.38 -4.26 34.41
N ARG A 558 -0.54 -5.05 33.74
CA ARG A 558 0.42 -5.97 34.37
C ARG A 558 1.41 -5.21 35.26
N ASP A 559 2.00 -4.12 34.79
CA ASP A 559 2.92 -3.26 35.55
C ASP A 559 2.22 -2.65 36.76
N TRP A 560 0.96 -2.21 36.63
CA TRP A 560 0.18 -1.70 37.75
C TRP A 560 -0.13 -2.80 38.76
N PHE A 561 -0.55 -4.00 38.33
CA PHE A 561 -0.78 -5.12 39.23
C PHE A 561 0.50 -5.56 39.94
N GLN A 562 1.64 -5.55 39.24
CA GLN A 562 2.96 -5.81 39.83
C GLN A 562 3.33 -4.74 40.87
N LYS A 563 3.18 -3.45 40.53
CA LYS A 563 3.44 -2.34 41.47
C LYS A 563 2.49 -2.37 42.67
N LYS A 564 1.22 -2.74 42.47
CA LYS A 564 0.23 -2.91 43.54
C LYS A 564 0.59 -4.08 44.45
N ALA A 565 1.02 -5.21 43.89
CA ALA A 565 1.47 -6.37 44.65
C ALA A 565 2.73 -6.04 45.45
N LEU A 566 3.70 -5.36 44.83
CA LEU A 566 4.92 -4.89 45.48
C LEU A 566 4.60 -3.95 46.64
N ALA A 567 3.77 -2.94 46.42
CA ALA A 567 3.37 -1.99 47.47
C ALA A 567 2.66 -2.67 48.64
N ARG A 568 1.90 -3.75 48.40
CA ARG A 568 1.27 -4.56 49.48
C ARG A 568 2.29 -5.33 50.30
N LEU A 569 3.38 -5.77 49.68
CA LEU A 569 4.45 -6.52 50.34
C LEU A 569 5.42 -5.60 51.09
N THR A 570 5.68 -4.38 50.59
CA THR A 570 6.63 -3.42 51.17
C THR A 570 6.00 -2.42 52.14
N GLY A 571 4.67 -2.33 52.19
CA GLY A 571 3.95 -1.35 53.01
C GLY A 571 3.86 0.04 52.39
N ASP A 572 4.25 0.18 51.12
CA ASP A 572 4.20 1.42 50.36
C ASP A 572 2.75 1.81 49.96
N PRO A 573 2.48 3.09 49.69
CA PRO A 573 1.19 3.54 49.21
C PRO A 573 0.80 2.89 47.86
N MET A 574 -0.48 2.49 47.75
CA MET A 574 -1.01 1.84 46.55
C MET A 574 -0.90 2.77 45.33
N PRO A 575 -0.38 2.30 44.17
CA PRO A 575 -0.37 3.08 42.95
C PRO A 575 -1.81 3.36 42.48
N LYS A 576 -2.13 4.62 42.15
CA LYS A 576 -3.44 4.99 41.58
C LYS A 576 -3.57 4.42 40.17
N TRP A 577 -4.72 3.80 39.88
CA TRP A 577 -5.08 3.42 38.52
C TRP A 577 -5.59 4.66 37.78
N THR A 578 -4.82 5.14 36.81
CA THR A 578 -5.23 6.19 35.88
C THR A 578 -5.74 5.53 34.61
N HIS A 579 -7.06 5.43 34.43
CA HIS A 579 -7.62 5.13 33.12
C HIS A 579 -7.10 6.15 32.11
N LYS A 580 -6.67 5.72 30.92
CA LYS A 580 -6.40 6.64 29.81
C LYS A 580 -7.68 7.47 29.61
N LYS A 581 -7.55 8.81 29.64
CA LYS A 581 -8.69 9.68 29.38
C LYS A 581 -9.10 9.45 27.93
N VAL A 582 -10.24 8.83 27.71
CA VAL A 582 -10.77 8.61 26.36
C VAL A 582 -11.25 9.98 25.86
N VAL A 583 -10.45 10.65 25.04
CA VAL A 583 -10.88 11.82 24.28
C VAL A 583 -11.78 11.29 23.17
N ASP A 584 -13.01 11.78 23.06
CA ASP A 584 -13.85 11.47 21.89
C ASP A 584 -13.27 12.22 20.68
N PRO A 585 -12.60 11.51 19.75
CA PRO A 585 -11.97 12.16 18.62
C PRO A 585 -13.01 12.73 17.65
N PHE A 586 -14.28 12.29 17.71
CA PHE A 586 -15.35 12.64 16.77
C PHE A 586 -16.28 13.75 17.27
N THR A 587 -15.88 14.51 18.29
CA THR A 587 -16.66 15.64 18.83
C THR A 587 -17.05 16.70 17.80
N ALA A 588 -16.28 16.85 16.71
CA ALA A 588 -16.59 17.75 15.60
C ALA A 588 -17.70 17.23 14.65
N GLY A 589 -18.08 15.95 14.77
CA GLY A 589 -18.99 15.24 13.88
C GLY A 589 -18.36 14.91 12.53
N GLY A 590 -17.97 15.93 11.77
CA GLY A 590 -17.43 15.84 10.41
C GLY A 590 -16.43 16.95 10.10
N PRO A 591 -15.90 17.01 8.86
CA PRO A 591 -14.98 18.06 8.43
C PRO A 591 -15.66 19.44 8.39
N PRO A 592 -14.92 20.55 8.24
CA PRO A 592 -15.51 21.89 8.23
C PRO A 592 -16.69 22.03 7.23
N ASP A 593 -17.81 22.57 7.70
CA ASP A 593 -19.08 22.73 6.98
C ASP A 593 -19.76 21.43 6.51
N TRP A 594 -19.45 20.27 7.08
CA TRP A 594 -20.02 18.98 6.67
C TRP A 594 -21.56 18.92 6.70
N GLN A 595 -22.21 19.70 7.58
CA GLN A 595 -23.68 19.75 7.64
C GLN A 595 -24.28 20.32 6.34
N THR A 596 -23.50 21.10 5.60
CA THR A 596 -23.93 21.72 4.32
C THR A 596 -23.76 20.79 3.11
N LEU A 597 -23.14 19.62 3.28
CA LEU A 597 -22.99 18.65 2.19
C LEU A 597 -24.37 18.21 1.69
N PRO A 598 -24.67 18.40 0.39
CA PRO A 598 -25.91 17.91 -0.20
C PRO A 598 -25.99 16.38 -0.12
N ARG A 599 -27.21 15.84 -0.03
CA ARG A 599 -27.51 14.39 0.11
C ARG A 599 -28.71 13.92 -0.75
N LYS A 600 -29.10 14.70 -1.76
CA LYS A 600 -30.34 14.43 -2.53
C LYS A 600 -30.08 13.41 -3.63
N THR A 601 -29.05 13.63 -4.44
CA THR A 601 -28.65 12.72 -5.53
C THR A 601 -27.79 11.57 -5.01
N ARG A 602 -27.65 10.49 -5.77
CA ARG A 602 -26.84 9.33 -5.33
C ARG A 602 -25.36 9.66 -5.28
N TRP A 603 -24.86 10.48 -6.21
CA TRP A 603 -23.52 11.02 -6.14
C TRP A 603 -23.32 11.88 -4.88
N GLU A 604 -24.29 12.71 -4.53
CA GLU A 604 -24.22 13.51 -3.31
C GLU A 604 -24.16 12.65 -2.04
N ARG A 605 -24.94 11.56 -2.01
CA ARG A 605 -24.91 10.55 -0.93
C ARG A 605 -23.57 9.84 -0.86
N LEU A 606 -23.05 9.33 -1.98
CA LEU A 606 -21.73 8.67 -2.02
C LEU A 606 -20.61 9.65 -1.63
N LYS A 607 -20.67 10.90 -2.10
CA LYS A 607 -19.75 11.96 -1.71
C LYS A 607 -19.80 12.22 -0.20
N TYR A 608 -20.99 12.25 0.39
CA TYR A 608 -21.15 12.39 1.84
C TYR A 608 -20.48 11.23 2.58
N MET A 609 -20.77 9.98 2.19
CA MET A 609 -20.12 8.80 2.78
C MET A 609 -18.60 8.88 2.68
N TRP A 610 -18.09 9.24 1.50
CA TRP A 610 -16.66 9.35 1.24
C TRP A 610 -15.97 10.37 2.16
N VAL A 611 -16.55 11.57 2.24
CA VAL A 611 -16.00 12.68 3.02
C VAL A 611 -16.06 12.35 4.52
N MET A 612 -17.17 11.82 5.00
CA MET A 612 -17.34 11.46 6.41
C MET A 612 -16.44 10.29 6.81
N THR A 613 -16.34 9.23 5.99
CA THR A 613 -15.42 8.11 6.25
C THR A 613 -13.97 8.60 6.32
N PHE A 614 -13.51 9.36 5.33
CA PHE A 614 -12.13 9.84 5.32
C PHE A 614 -11.86 10.78 6.51
N TRP A 615 -12.83 11.61 6.90
CA TRP A 615 -12.71 12.41 8.10
C TRP A 615 -12.62 11.55 9.38
N ARG A 616 -13.49 10.53 9.52
CA ARG A 616 -13.45 9.60 10.66
C ARG A 616 -12.10 8.89 10.75
N LEU A 617 -11.56 8.43 9.61
CA LEU A 617 -10.21 7.86 9.54
C LEU A 617 -9.13 8.89 9.93
N TYR A 618 -9.27 10.14 9.50
CA TYR A 618 -8.33 11.21 9.86
C TYR A 618 -8.33 11.51 11.36
N GLN A 619 -9.48 11.46 12.03
CA GLN A 619 -9.59 11.74 13.46
C GLN A 619 -9.03 10.64 14.36
N LEU A 620 -8.71 9.45 13.82
CA LEU A 620 -8.03 8.39 14.59
C LEU A 620 -6.71 8.87 15.20
N LYS A 621 -6.03 9.85 14.58
CA LYS A 621 -4.81 10.48 15.13
C LYS A 621 -4.98 11.05 16.54
N GLU A 622 -6.21 11.38 16.94
CA GLU A 622 -6.53 11.98 18.25
C GLU A 622 -6.74 10.90 19.33
N LEU A 623 -6.80 9.61 18.99
CA LEU A 623 -7.03 8.52 19.95
C LEU A 623 -5.79 8.16 20.81
N GLU A 624 -4.60 8.58 20.41
CA GLU A 624 -3.34 8.32 21.14
C GLU A 624 -2.73 9.56 21.82
N LEU A 625 -3.35 10.74 21.69
CA LEU A 625 -3.04 11.94 22.48
C LEU A 625 -3.66 11.84 23.88
#